data_AF-A0A382AGZ6-F1
#
_entry.id   AF-A0A382AGZ6-F1
#
_cell.length_a   1.000
_cell.length_b   1.000
_cell.length_c   1.000
_cell.angle_alpha   90.00
_cell.angle_beta   90.00
_cell.angle_gamma   90.00
#
_symmetry.space_group_name_H-M   'P 1'
#
loop_
_entity.id
_entity.type
_entity.pdbx_description
1 polymer ?
#
loop_
_entity_poly.entity_id
_entity_poly.type
_entity_poly.pdbx_seq_one_letter_code
_entity_poly.pdbx_strand_id
1 'polypeptide(L)'
;VFPAPIPACILARNSQGATAVAHSIEQVRNIALTGHNGAGKTTLAEAIIFNTRQLTRLGRVEDGTTISDYDSEEIERKISLRSSLLTGEVGGYHFDVIDTPGYADFLPQAQSALRVADGSVVVIDAVSGVDVGTERVWRFAAESSLPRLIFLNKLDRADVDVEGTMEQVRERFGREAVALQLPVGAGGG
;
A
#
# COMPACT_ATOMS: atom_id res chain seq x y z
N VAL A 1 16.38 -15.41 31.17
CA VAL A 1 17.32 -15.97 30.17
C VAL A 1 16.62 -15.94 28.82
N PHE A 2 16.67 -14.80 28.14
CA PHE A 2 16.08 -14.62 26.81
C PHE A 2 17.20 -14.82 25.78
N PRO A 3 17.12 -15.82 24.90
CA PRO A 3 17.96 -15.85 23.73
C PRO A 3 17.25 -15.23 22.53
N ALA A 4 17.97 -14.30 21.91
CA ALA A 4 17.97 -13.91 20.51
C ALA A 4 16.89 -12.94 19.97
N PRO A 5 17.31 -11.98 19.10
CA PRO A 5 16.51 -10.85 18.66
C PRO A 5 15.58 -11.21 17.51
N ILE A 6 14.53 -10.40 17.36
CA ILE A 6 13.62 -10.32 16.23
C ILE A 6 14.41 -10.44 14.92
N PRO A 7 14.07 -11.37 14.00
CA PRO A 7 14.77 -11.45 12.74
C PRO A 7 14.50 -10.17 11.95
N ALA A 8 15.54 -9.36 11.79
CA ALA A 8 15.59 -8.22 10.89
C ALA A 8 15.29 -8.69 9.46
N CYS A 9 14.02 -8.62 9.06
CA CYS A 9 13.55 -9.07 7.74
C CYS A 9 13.79 -8.04 6.61
N ILE A 10 14.68 -7.06 6.81
CA ILE A 10 15.11 -6.11 5.76
C ILE A 10 16.61 -5.83 5.91
N LEU A 11 17.45 -6.83 5.65
CA LEU A 11 18.88 -6.60 5.38
C LEU A 11 19.35 -7.47 4.20
N ALA A 12 18.78 -7.22 3.03
CA ALA A 12 19.49 -7.54 1.79
C ALA A 12 20.45 -6.38 1.50
N ARG A 13 21.73 -6.58 1.79
CA ARG A 13 22.80 -5.75 1.24
C ARG A 13 22.99 -6.15 -0.22
N ASN A 14 22.85 -5.20 -1.13
CA ASN A 14 23.67 -5.13 -2.33
C ASN A 14 23.74 -3.68 -2.79
N SER A 15 24.84 -3.05 -2.43
CA SER A 15 25.31 -1.79 -2.97
C SER A 15 25.94 -2.06 -4.33
N GLN A 16 25.25 -1.79 -5.44
CA GLN A 16 25.89 -1.46 -6.72
C GLN A 16 25.04 -0.45 -7.49
N GLY A 17 25.71 0.57 -8.02
CA GLY A 17 25.09 1.69 -8.70
C GLY A 17 24.29 1.28 -9.94
N ALA A 18 23.31 2.12 -10.25
CA ALA A 18 22.37 2.02 -11.36
C ALA A 18 23.04 1.57 -12.66
N THR A 19 23.03 0.27 -12.88
CA THR A 19 23.27 -0.39 -14.16
C THR A 19 21.98 -1.15 -14.42
N ALA A 20 21.33 -0.97 -15.56
CA ALA A 20 20.06 -1.63 -15.86
C ALA A 20 20.26 -3.16 -15.79
N VAL A 21 19.88 -3.77 -14.67
CA VAL A 21 19.93 -5.21 -14.47
C VAL A 21 18.78 -5.79 -15.29
N ALA A 22 19.10 -6.68 -16.23
CA ALA A 22 18.06 -7.41 -16.95
C ALA A 22 17.39 -8.37 -15.96
N HIS A 23 16.14 -8.10 -15.62
CA HIS A 23 15.33 -8.95 -14.75
C HIS A 23 14.61 -10.00 -15.58
N SER A 24 14.54 -11.24 -15.09
CA SER A 24 13.66 -12.26 -15.68
C SER A 24 12.19 -11.95 -15.35
N ILE A 25 11.27 -12.51 -16.12
CA ILE A 25 9.82 -12.28 -15.92
C ILE A 25 9.40 -12.69 -14.50
N GLU A 26 10.02 -13.75 -13.97
CA GLU A 26 9.75 -14.28 -12.63
C GLU A 26 10.21 -13.32 -11.51
N GLN A 27 11.08 -12.35 -11.81
CA GLN A 27 11.62 -11.38 -10.86
C GLN A 27 10.85 -10.06 -10.84
N VAL A 28 9.90 -9.84 -11.76
CA VAL A 28 9.09 -8.62 -11.85
C VAL A 28 7.79 -8.77 -11.06
N ARG A 29 7.42 -7.77 -10.25
CA ARG A 29 6.16 -7.76 -9.48
C ARG A 29 5.44 -6.42 -9.58
N ASN A 30 4.27 -6.42 -10.20
CA ASN A 30 3.38 -5.26 -10.26
C ASN A 30 2.37 -5.32 -9.11
N ILE A 31 2.35 -4.32 -8.25
CA ILE A 31 1.50 -4.27 -7.05
C ILE A 31 0.60 -3.04 -7.12
N ALA A 32 -0.71 -3.23 -7.14
CA ALA A 32 -1.66 -2.12 -7.10
C ALA A 32 -2.10 -1.81 -5.67
N LEU A 33 -1.90 -0.56 -5.23
CA LEU A 33 -2.46 -0.05 -3.98
C LEU A 33 -3.87 0.47 -4.23
N THR A 34 -4.87 -0.09 -3.56
CA THR A 34 -6.28 0.30 -3.69
C THR A 34 -6.88 0.57 -2.32
N GLY A 35 -8.04 1.23 -2.27
CA GLY A 35 -8.68 1.65 -1.02
C GLY A 35 -9.24 3.07 -1.09
N HIS A 36 -10.01 3.47 -0.08
CA HIS A 36 -10.74 4.74 -0.09
C HIS A 36 -9.83 5.98 -0.06
N ASN A 37 -10.41 7.16 -0.32
CA ASN A 37 -9.68 8.42 -0.27
C ASN A 37 -9.17 8.68 1.16
N GLY A 38 -7.92 9.13 1.28
CA GLY A 38 -7.32 9.40 2.59
C GLY A 38 -6.89 8.16 3.37
N ALA A 39 -7.07 6.93 2.84
CA ALA A 39 -6.57 5.69 3.47
C ALA A 39 -5.04 5.66 3.63
N GLY A 40 -4.31 6.51 2.91
CA GLY A 40 -2.85 6.61 2.95
C GLY A 40 -2.12 5.75 1.93
N LYS A 41 -2.75 5.43 0.79
CA LYS A 41 -2.15 4.66 -0.32
C LYS A 41 -0.84 5.30 -0.82
N THR A 42 -0.88 6.58 -1.15
CA THR A 42 0.29 7.34 -1.62
C THR A 42 1.43 7.35 -0.60
N THR A 43 1.12 7.61 0.67
CA THR A 43 2.11 7.56 1.76
C THR A 43 2.70 6.16 1.94
N LEU A 44 1.88 5.11 1.81
CA LEU A 44 2.34 3.73 1.84
C LEU A 44 3.24 3.41 0.64
N ALA A 45 2.87 3.89 -0.55
CA ALA A 45 3.66 3.72 -1.78
C ALA A 45 5.07 4.29 -1.58
N GLU A 46 5.17 5.52 -1.07
CA GLU A 46 6.46 6.15 -0.78
C GLU A 46 7.23 5.44 0.32
N ALA A 47 6.55 4.98 1.38
CA ALA A 47 7.19 4.22 2.45
C ALA A 47 7.79 2.90 1.94
N ILE A 48 7.12 2.22 1.02
CA ILE A 48 7.62 1.01 0.37
C ILE A 48 8.93 1.32 -0.39
N ILE A 49 8.95 2.35 -1.23
CA ILE A 49 10.15 2.69 -2.01
C ILE A 49 11.26 3.28 -1.13
N PHE A 50 10.94 4.05 -0.11
CA PHE A 50 11.94 4.53 0.83
C PHE A 50 12.67 3.39 1.52
N ASN A 51 11.95 2.32 1.88
CA ASN A 51 12.53 1.14 2.49
C ASN A 51 13.43 0.33 1.54
N THR A 52 13.33 0.51 0.22
CA THR A 52 14.31 -0.06 -0.74
C THR A 52 15.61 0.73 -0.82
N ARG A 53 15.70 1.87 -0.10
CA ARG A 53 16.81 2.84 -0.17
C ARG A 53 17.02 3.47 -1.55
N GLN A 54 16.02 3.39 -2.43
CA GLN A 54 16.06 4.11 -3.70
C GLN A 54 15.66 5.58 -3.55
N LEU A 55 14.94 5.92 -2.47
CA LEU A 55 14.67 7.30 -2.07
C LEU A 55 15.56 7.71 -0.89
N THR A 56 16.12 8.92 -0.97
CA THR A 56 16.94 9.51 0.11
C THR A 56 16.10 10.17 1.21
N ARG A 57 14.79 10.41 0.96
CA ARG A 57 13.85 11.06 1.89
C ARG A 57 12.41 10.58 1.63
N LEU A 58 11.62 10.45 2.70
CA LEU A 58 10.16 10.26 2.61
C LEU A 58 9.46 11.59 2.27
N GLY A 59 8.57 11.57 1.29
CA GLY A 59 7.64 12.66 1.04
C GLY A 59 6.48 12.64 2.03
N ARG A 60 5.77 13.75 2.13
CA ARG A 60 4.51 13.88 2.89
C ARG A 60 3.47 14.53 2.00
N VAL A 61 2.31 13.90 1.88
CA VAL A 61 1.16 14.41 1.08
C VAL A 61 0.73 15.77 1.62
N GLU A 62 0.72 15.93 2.95
CA GLU A 62 0.33 17.19 3.60
C GLU A 62 1.24 18.37 3.24
N ASP A 63 2.50 18.07 2.93
CA ASP A 63 3.56 19.03 2.61
C ASP A 63 3.75 19.19 1.08
N GLY A 64 3.00 18.45 0.25
CA GLY A 64 3.15 18.48 -1.21
C GLY A 64 4.55 18.07 -1.69
N THR A 65 5.27 17.26 -0.91
CA THR A 65 6.65 16.84 -1.21
C THR A 65 6.73 15.41 -1.74
N THR A 66 5.58 14.82 -2.04
CA THR A 66 5.43 13.49 -2.58
C THR A 66 5.93 13.42 -4.02
N ILE A 67 6.67 12.36 -4.36
CA ILE A 67 7.25 12.17 -5.70
C ILE A 67 6.16 11.74 -6.70
N SER A 68 5.07 11.16 -6.20
CA SER A 68 3.90 10.78 -7.00
C SER A 68 3.12 11.98 -7.55
N ASP A 69 3.18 13.14 -6.89
CA ASP A 69 2.28 14.25 -7.15
C ASP A 69 3.00 15.28 -8.05
N TYR A 70 2.98 15.01 -9.36
CA TYR A 70 3.62 15.87 -10.36
C TYR A 70 2.75 17.07 -10.79
N ASP A 71 1.45 17.09 -10.45
CA ASP A 71 0.50 18.11 -10.91
C ASP A 71 0.16 19.13 -9.81
N SER A 72 0.22 20.42 -10.14
CA SER A 72 -0.12 21.52 -9.22
C SER A 72 -1.53 21.39 -8.65
N GLU A 73 -2.45 20.78 -9.39
CA GLU A 73 -3.84 20.57 -8.96
C GLU A 73 -3.96 19.43 -7.91
N GLU A 74 -3.09 18.42 -7.96
CA GLU A 74 -3.03 17.34 -6.96
C GLU A 74 -2.46 17.85 -5.63
N ILE A 75 -1.43 18.70 -5.71
CA ILE A 75 -0.81 19.36 -4.55
C ILE A 75 -1.80 20.33 -3.88
N GLU A 76 -2.51 21.15 -4.66
CA GLU A 76 -3.48 22.12 -4.15
C GLU A 76 -4.67 21.43 -3.47
N ARG A 77 -5.14 20.32 -4.04
CA ARG A 77 -6.30 19.58 -3.52
C ARG A 77 -5.92 18.50 -2.50
N LYS A 78 -4.64 18.19 -2.31
CA LYS A 78 -4.11 17.12 -1.45
C LYS A 78 -4.72 15.75 -1.75
N ILE A 79 -4.97 15.47 -3.03
CA ILE A 79 -5.59 14.23 -3.50
C ILE A 79 -4.87 13.73 -4.74
N SER A 80 -4.70 12.41 -4.86
CA SER A 80 -4.23 11.78 -6.09
C SER A 80 -5.37 11.79 -7.12
N LEU A 81 -5.16 12.42 -8.27
CA LEU A 81 -6.10 12.49 -9.39
C LEU A 81 -5.72 11.50 -10.51
N ARG A 82 -4.45 11.10 -10.57
CA ARG A 82 -3.92 10.09 -11.50
C ARG A 82 -3.24 8.95 -10.74
N SER A 83 -3.22 7.78 -11.38
CA SER A 83 -2.37 6.70 -10.90
C SER A 83 -0.90 7.02 -11.16
N SER A 84 -0.06 6.87 -10.13
CA SER A 84 1.39 7.04 -10.24
C SER A 84 2.08 5.67 -10.16
N LEU A 85 3.24 5.54 -10.79
CA LEU A 85 4.03 4.32 -10.80
C LEU A 85 5.36 4.61 -10.11
N LEU A 86 5.63 3.86 -9.04
CA LEU A 86 6.88 3.95 -8.30
C LEU A 86 7.62 2.62 -8.37
N THR A 87 8.85 2.65 -8.83
CA THR A 87 9.67 1.45 -9.07
C THR A 87 10.68 1.25 -7.96
N GLY A 88 10.90 -0.02 -7.59
CA GLY A 88 11.75 -0.47 -6.50
C GLY A 88 12.55 -1.72 -6.85
N GLU A 89 13.68 -1.93 -6.16
CA GLU A 89 14.39 -3.21 -6.18
C GLU A 89 14.65 -3.69 -4.76
N VAL A 90 14.29 -4.95 -4.47
CA VAL A 90 14.54 -5.57 -3.17
C VAL A 90 14.78 -7.07 -3.32
N GLY A 91 15.85 -7.58 -2.69
CA GLY A 91 16.12 -9.03 -2.64
C GLY A 91 16.28 -9.70 -4.02
N GLY A 92 16.71 -8.97 -5.05
CA GLY A 92 16.83 -9.49 -6.42
C GLY A 92 15.51 -9.52 -7.20
N TYR A 93 14.45 -8.88 -6.69
CA TYR A 93 13.20 -8.64 -7.39
C TYR A 93 13.10 -7.17 -7.79
N HIS A 94 12.56 -6.96 -8.98
CA HIS A 94 12.10 -5.67 -9.47
C HIS A 94 10.60 -5.56 -9.18
N PHE A 95 10.14 -4.44 -8.64
CA PHE A 95 8.73 -4.28 -8.39
C PHE A 95 8.26 -2.87 -8.71
N ASP A 96 7.03 -2.80 -9.19
CA ASP A 96 6.34 -1.57 -9.53
C ASP A 96 5.11 -1.43 -8.63
N VAL A 97 5.04 -0.30 -7.92
CA VAL A 97 3.90 0.07 -7.08
C VAL A 97 3.03 1.03 -7.87
N ILE A 98 1.81 0.59 -8.18
CA ILE A 98 0.79 1.40 -8.84
C ILE A 98 -0.07 2.02 -7.74
N ASP A 99 0.16 3.29 -7.45
CA ASP A 99 -0.73 4.07 -6.57
C ASP A 99 -1.99 4.44 -7.35
N THR A 100 -3.18 4.19 -6.78
CA THR A 100 -4.45 4.47 -7.45
C THR A 100 -5.24 5.55 -6.71
N PRO A 101 -6.01 6.41 -7.41
CA PRO A 101 -6.88 7.36 -6.75
C PRO A 101 -7.95 6.67 -5.87
N GLY A 102 -8.23 7.25 -4.71
CA GLY A 102 -9.17 6.67 -3.74
C GLY A 102 -10.62 7.13 -3.83
N TYR A 103 -10.97 8.05 -4.73
CA TYR A 103 -12.34 8.52 -4.87
C TYR A 103 -13.19 7.54 -5.68
N ALA A 104 -14.46 7.44 -5.33
CA ALA A 104 -15.44 6.62 -6.05
C ALA A 104 -15.52 6.98 -7.54
N ASP A 105 -15.35 8.25 -7.89
CA ASP A 105 -15.36 8.75 -9.26
C ASP A 105 -14.17 8.24 -10.10
N PHE A 106 -13.13 7.70 -9.45
CA PHE A 106 -11.94 7.15 -10.10
C PHE A 106 -11.84 5.62 -9.99
N LEU A 107 -12.93 4.92 -9.65
CA LEU A 107 -13.00 3.45 -9.70
C LEU A 107 -12.54 2.85 -11.05
N PRO A 108 -12.82 3.44 -12.22
CA PRO A 108 -12.28 2.94 -13.49
C PRO A 108 -10.74 2.95 -13.57
N GLN A 109 -10.08 3.92 -12.91
CA GLN A 109 -8.61 3.96 -12.85
C GLN A 109 -8.08 2.85 -11.95
N ALA A 110 -8.70 2.65 -10.78
CA ALA A 110 -8.35 1.53 -9.89
C ALA A 110 -8.55 0.17 -10.59
N GLN A 111 -9.64 0.00 -11.33
CA GLN A 111 -9.88 -1.23 -12.10
C GLN A 111 -8.84 -1.44 -13.21
N SER A 112 -8.41 -0.36 -13.89
CA SER A 112 -7.36 -0.43 -14.90
C SER A 112 -6.00 -0.81 -14.30
N ALA A 113 -5.67 -0.28 -13.12
CA ALA A 113 -4.46 -0.66 -12.40
C ALA A 113 -4.48 -2.14 -11.98
N LEU A 114 -5.61 -2.64 -11.48
CA LEU A 114 -5.77 -4.06 -11.14
C LEU A 114 -5.59 -4.97 -12.35
N ARG A 115 -5.97 -4.54 -13.55
CA ARG A 115 -5.82 -5.34 -14.79
C ARG A 115 -4.38 -5.58 -15.22
N VAL A 116 -3.44 -4.76 -14.77
CA VAL A 116 -2.01 -4.87 -15.08
C VAL A 116 -1.16 -5.28 -13.88
N ALA A 117 -1.77 -5.42 -12.71
CA ALA A 117 -1.10 -5.82 -11.48
C ALA A 117 -1.03 -7.34 -11.34
N ASP A 118 0.04 -7.83 -10.73
CA ASP A 118 0.21 -9.22 -10.32
C ASP A 118 -0.43 -9.49 -8.94
N GLY A 119 -0.75 -8.43 -8.19
CA GLY A 119 -1.43 -8.49 -6.90
C GLY A 119 -1.94 -7.14 -6.44
N SER A 120 -2.82 -7.14 -5.43
CA SER A 120 -3.38 -5.91 -4.86
C SER A 120 -3.19 -5.82 -3.35
N VAL A 121 -2.81 -4.63 -2.89
CA VAL A 121 -2.84 -4.26 -1.47
C VAL A 121 -4.01 -3.31 -1.26
N VAL A 122 -5.00 -3.75 -0.48
CA VAL A 122 -6.16 -2.95 -0.09
C VAL A 122 -5.84 -2.24 1.21
N VAL A 123 -5.64 -0.93 1.13
CA VAL A 123 -5.32 -0.04 2.25
C VAL A 123 -6.61 0.44 2.89
N ILE A 124 -6.75 0.21 4.18
CA ILE A 124 -7.93 0.56 4.97
C ILE A 124 -7.50 1.48 6.10
N ASP A 125 -8.14 2.64 6.24
CA ASP A 125 -7.98 3.49 7.41
C ASP A 125 -8.64 2.82 8.61
N ALA A 126 -7.87 2.49 9.66
CA ALA A 126 -8.39 1.82 10.83
C ALA A 126 -9.40 2.67 11.63
N VAL A 127 -9.44 4.00 11.41
CA VAL A 127 -10.49 4.86 11.99
C VAL A 127 -11.78 4.81 11.19
N SER A 128 -11.66 4.77 9.85
CA SER A 128 -12.84 4.80 8.96
C SER A 128 -13.45 3.41 8.74
N GLY A 129 -12.66 2.34 8.91
CA GLY A 129 -13.08 0.97 8.71
C GLY A 129 -13.31 0.61 7.24
N VAL A 130 -14.11 -0.43 7.00
CA VAL A 130 -14.42 -0.91 5.65
C VAL A 130 -15.57 -0.11 5.05
N ASP A 131 -15.29 0.64 3.98
CA ASP A 131 -16.30 1.39 3.25
C ASP A 131 -16.72 0.72 1.93
N VAL A 132 -17.74 1.29 1.27
CA VAL A 132 -18.28 0.79 -0.02
C VAL A 132 -17.22 0.83 -1.12
N GLY A 133 -16.29 1.80 -1.09
CA GLY A 133 -15.19 1.88 -2.04
C GLY A 133 -14.23 0.70 -1.91
N THR A 134 -13.89 0.36 -0.67
CA THR A 134 -13.01 -0.74 -0.27
C THR A 134 -13.62 -2.08 -0.70
N GLU A 135 -14.91 -2.29 -0.48
CA GLU A 135 -15.61 -3.50 -0.95
C GLU A 135 -15.59 -3.65 -2.48
N ARG A 136 -15.76 -2.55 -3.21
CA ARG A 136 -15.74 -2.55 -4.67
C ARG A 136 -14.36 -2.94 -5.21
N VAL A 137 -13.29 -2.32 -4.71
CA VAL A 137 -11.92 -2.65 -5.16
C VAL A 137 -11.53 -4.08 -4.77
N TRP A 138 -11.96 -4.55 -3.59
CA TRP A 138 -11.79 -5.94 -3.17
C TRP A 138 -12.45 -6.90 -4.16
N ARG A 139 -13.67 -6.59 -4.60
CA ARG A 139 -14.41 -7.39 -5.59
C ARG A 139 -13.74 -7.38 -6.95
N PHE A 140 -13.26 -6.22 -7.43
CA PHE A 140 -12.56 -6.13 -8.71
C PHE A 140 -11.26 -6.94 -8.73
N ALA A 141 -10.51 -6.92 -7.64
CA ALA A 141 -9.32 -7.74 -7.48
C ALA A 141 -9.68 -9.25 -7.46
N ALA A 142 -10.79 -9.61 -6.81
CA ALA A 142 -11.32 -10.98 -6.81
C ALA A 142 -11.73 -11.45 -8.22
N GLU A 143 -12.48 -10.62 -8.95
CA GLU A 143 -12.92 -10.86 -10.33
C GLU A 143 -11.73 -11.03 -11.28
N SER A 144 -10.62 -10.34 -11.00
CA SER A 144 -9.37 -10.44 -11.74
C SER A 144 -8.47 -11.59 -11.25
N SER A 145 -8.94 -12.42 -10.31
CA SER A 145 -8.19 -13.54 -9.71
C SER A 145 -6.85 -13.14 -9.10
N LEU A 146 -6.75 -11.91 -8.60
CA LEU A 146 -5.51 -11.39 -8.03
C LEU A 146 -5.31 -11.87 -6.59
N PRO A 147 -4.07 -12.21 -6.20
CA PRO A 147 -3.66 -12.24 -4.80
C PRO A 147 -3.95 -10.88 -4.15
N ARG A 148 -4.52 -10.90 -2.95
CA ARG A 148 -4.95 -9.72 -2.21
C ARG A 148 -4.34 -9.71 -0.81
N LEU A 149 -3.85 -8.56 -0.39
CA LEU A 149 -3.37 -8.28 0.97
C LEU A 149 -4.13 -7.08 1.54
N ILE A 150 -4.45 -7.12 2.83
CA ILE A 150 -5.07 -5.99 3.52
C ILE A 150 -4.01 -5.29 4.37
N PHE A 151 -3.91 -3.97 4.24
CA PHE A 151 -3.07 -3.14 5.08
C PHE A 151 -3.94 -2.19 5.90
N LEU A 152 -4.02 -2.44 7.22
CA LEU A 152 -4.69 -1.53 8.16
C LEU A 152 -3.73 -0.39 8.50
N ASN A 153 -4.10 0.84 8.14
CA ASN A 153 -3.30 2.04 8.32
C ASN A 153 -3.82 2.92 9.47
N LYS A 154 -3.01 3.88 9.93
CA LYS A 154 -3.35 4.88 10.97
C LYS A 154 -3.70 4.29 12.35
N LEU A 155 -3.06 3.18 12.70
CA LEU A 155 -3.24 2.51 14.01
C LEU A 155 -2.70 3.32 15.20
N ASP A 156 -1.95 4.39 14.93
CA ASP A 156 -1.42 5.35 15.90
C ASP A 156 -2.47 6.35 16.41
N ARG A 157 -3.63 6.46 15.74
CA ARG A 157 -4.68 7.40 16.14
C ARG A 157 -5.40 6.97 17.41
N ALA A 158 -5.59 7.92 18.34
CA ALA A 158 -6.17 7.67 19.66
C ALA A 158 -7.61 7.14 19.65
N ASP A 159 -8.37 7.41 18.58
CA ASP A 159 -9.75 6.99 18.38
C ASP A 159 -9.90 5.68 17.59
N VAL A 160 -8.82 4.92 17.41
CA VAL A 160 -8.85 3.69 16.62
C VAL A 160 -9.44 2.51 17.40
N ASP A 161 -10.47 1.87 16.83
CA ASP A 161 -10.98 0.58 17.28
C ASP A 161 -10.49 -0.51 16.32
N VAL A 162 -9.34 -1.10 16.65
CA VAL A 162 -8.72 -2.12 15.79
C VAL A 162 -9.51 -3.42 15.80
N GLU A 163 -10.03 -3.83 16.95
CA GLU A 163 -10.75 -5.10 17.07
C GLU A 163 -12.06 -5.02 16.27
N GLY A 164 -12.80 -3.92 16.41
CA GLY A 164 -14.00 -3.66 15.60
C GLY A 164 -13.68 -3.59 14.10
N THR A 165 -12.59 -2.93 13.71
CA THR A 165 -12.16 -2.90 12.29
C THR A 165 -11.80 -4.27 11.76
N MET A 166 -11.10 -5.10 12.54
CA MET A 166 -10.77 -6.47 12.16
C MET A 166 -12.02 -7.35 12.04
N GLU A 167 -13.02 -7.14 12.89
CA GLU A 167 -14.31 -7.82 12.79
C GLU A 167 -15.05 -7.42 11.52
N GLN A 168 -15.12 -6.12 11.20
CA GLN A 168 -15.69 -5.64 9.94
C GLN A 168 -15.01 -6.28 8.73
N VAL A 169 -13.67 -6.35 8.72
CA VAL A 169 -12.91 -7.02 7.65
C VAL A 169 -13.33 -8.48 7.49
N ARG A 170 -13.49 -9.22 8.58
CA ARG A 170 -13.93 -10.63 8.53
C ARG A 170 -15.38 -10.77 8.07
N GLU A 171 -16.27 -9.88 8.50
CA GLU A 171 -17.67 -9.88 8.09
C GLU A 171 -17.83 -9.59 6.59
N ARG A 172 -17.09 -8.61 6.06
CA ARG A 172 -17.21 -8.17 4.66
C ARG A 172 -16.46 -9.07 3.69
N PHE A 173 -15.28 -9.55 4.06
CA PHE A 173 -14.41 -10.31 3.13
C PHE A 173 -14.36 -11.81 3.43
N GLY A 174 -14.99 -12.25 4.52
CA GLY A 174 -15.12 -13.65 4.89
C GLY A 174 -13.89 -14.23 5.57
N ARG A 175 -13.90 -15.56 5.73
CA ARG A 175 -12.91 -16.33 6.50
C ARG A 175 -11.51 -16.36 5.86
N GLU A 176 -11.38 -15.92 4.61
CA GLU A 176 -10.11 -15.82 3.90
C GLU A 176 -9.26 -14.62 4.38
N ALA A 177 -9.88 -13.63 5.03
CA ALA A 177 -9.17 -12.51 5.63
C ALA A 177 -8.50 -12.92 6.96
N VAL A 178 -7.29 -13.48 6.86
CA VAL A 178 -6.50 -13.96 8.00
C VAL A 178 -5.48 -12.90 8.44
N ALA A 179 -5.46 -12.59 9.73
CA ALA A 179 -4.49 -11.66 10.30
C ALA A 179 -3.09 -12.28 10.31
N LEU A 180 -2.13 -11.64 9.63
CA LEU A 180 -0.71 -12.03 9.63
C LEU A 180 0.08 -11.35 10.76
N GLN A 181 -0.37 -10.17 11.17
CA GLN A 181 0.24 -9.35 12.21
C GLN A 181 -0.85 -8.85 13.17
N LEU A 182 -0.52 -8.80 14.45
CA LEU A 182 -1.37 -8.22 15.49
C LEU A 182 -0.72 -6.94 16.01
N PRO A 183 -1.46 -5.83 16.09
CA PRO A 183 -0.92 -4.60 16.63
C PRO A 183 -0.75 -4.69 18.15
N VAL A 184 0.31 -4.07 18.64
CA VAL A 184 0.58 -3.93 20.08
C VAL A 184 0.51 -2.44 20.41
N GLY A 185 -0.41 -2.04 21.29
CA GLY A 185 -0.53 -0.65 21.73
C GLY A 185 -1.17 0.31 20.72
N ALA A 186 -2.13 -0.14 19.92
CA ALA A 186 -2.89 0.75 19.03
C ALA A 186 -3.60 1.86 19.82
N GLY A 187 -3.66 3.07 19.24
CA GLY A 187 -4.25 4.26 19.86
C GLY A 187 -3.43 4.89 20.99
N GLY A 188 -2.20 4.44 21.22
CA GLY A 188 -1.32 4.93 22.29
C GLY A 188 -0.42 6.12 21.92
N GLY A 189 -0.86 7.01 21.02
CA GLY A 189 -0.07 8.15 20.50
C GLY A 189 0.74 8.91 21.54
#